data_AF-A0A352IW31-F1
#
_entry.id   AF-A0A352IW31-F1
#
_cell.length_a   1.000
_cell.length_b   1.000
_cell.length_c   1.000
_cell.angle_alpha   90.00
_cell.angle_beta   90.00
_cell.angle_gamma   90.00
#
_symmetry.space_group_name_H-M   'P 1'
#
loop_
_entity.id
_entity.type
_entity.pdbx_description
1 polymer ?
#
loop_
_entity_poly.entity_id
_entity_poly.type
_entity_poly.pdbx_seq_one_letter_code
_entity_poly.pdbx_strand_id
1 'polypeptide(L)'
;VYEQDDRRYAVSGTPADCVLYSLARWFGETPPDLVLSGVNCGANISDSVQYSGTVGAVLSAEHMGIPAMALSQAFLSREGVDWSPVSIYGEAVIRRLWQPGLNRAWNVNFPA
;
A
#
# COMPACT_ATOMS: atom_id res chain seq x y z
N VAL A 1 3.49 17.07 -9.94
CA VAL A 1 4.33 16.19 -9.09
C VAL A 1 5.49 17.00 -8.60
N TYR A 2 5.82 16.86 -7.32
CA TYR A 2 6.86 17.62 -6.63
C TYR A 2 7.94 16.64 -6.20
N GLU A 3 9.18 16.85 -6.65
CA GLU A 3 10.34 16.06 -6.22
C GLU A 3 10.75 16.49 -4.81
N GLN A 4 10.92 15.53 -3.91
CA GLN A 4 11.31 15.77 -2.51
C GLN A 4 12.72 15.26 -2.22
N ASP A 5 13.11 14.15 -2.86
CA ASP A 5 14.42 13.49 -2.75
C ASP A 5 14.61 12.55 -3.96
N ASP A 6 15.79 11.92 -4.11
CA ASP A 6 16.15 11.04 -5.26
C ASP A 6 15.07 10.00 -5.61
N ARG A 7 14.41 9.44 -4.60
CA ARG A 7 13.34 8.44 -4.74
C ARG A 7 12.05 8.81 -4.01
N ARG A 8 11.81 10.10 -3.78
CA ARG A 8 10.63 10.58 -3.05
C ARG A 8 9.93 11.68 -3.82
N TYR A 9 8.63 11.47 -4.06
CA TYR A 9 7.82 12.35 -4.87
C TYR A 9 6.46 12.54 -4.21
N ALA A 10 5.92 13.75 -4.33
CA ALA A 10 4.56 14.06 -3.92
C ALA A 10 3.70 14.31 -5.17
N VAL A 11 2.56 13.62 -5.25
CA VAL A 11 1.57 13.82 -6.32
C VAL A 11 0.38 14.56 -5.72
N SER A 12 -0.01 15.67 -6.33
CA SER A 12 -1.26 16.36 -5.98
C SER A 12 -2.42 15.59 -6.60
N GLY A 13 -2.85 14.53 -5.92
CA GLY A 13 -3.90 13.62 -6.38
C GLY A 13 -4.25 12.59 -5.31
N THR A 14 -5.07 11.62 -5.70
CA THR A 14 -5.46 10.49 -4.85
C THR A 14 -4.33 9.45 -4.76
N PRO A 15 -4.41 8.49 -3.80
CA PRO A 15 -3.46 7.37 -3.77
C PRO A 15 -3.43 6.55 -5.08
N ALA A 16 -4.55 6.45 -5.80
CA ALA A 16 -4.59 5.84 -7.13
C ALA A 16 -3.77 6.64 -8.15
N ASP A 17 -3.89 7.97 -8.15
CA ASP A 17 -3.08 8.84 -9.01
C ASP A 17 -1.59 8.69 -8.74
N CYS A 18 -1.18 8.53 -7.47
CA CYS A 18 0.22 8.25 -7.12
C CYS A 18 0.74 6.99 -7.82
N VAL A 19 -0.04 5.90 -7.80
CA VAL A 19 0.33 4.63 -8.43
C VAL A 19 0.38 4.79 -9.94
N LEU A 20 -0.71 5.21 -10.57
CA LEU A 20 -0.82 5.30 -12.03
C LEU A 20 0.21 6.27 -12.62
N TYR A 21 0.42 7.42 -11.98
CA TYR A 21 1.46 8.36 -12.40
C TYR A 21 2.85 7.75 -12.29
N SER A 22 3.18 7.10 -11.17
CA SER A 22 4.50 6.51 -10.97
C SER A 22 4.83 5.42 -12.01
N LEU A 23 3.86 4.55 -12.31
CA LEU A 23 4.00 3.48 -13.29
C LEU A 23 4.25 4.05 -14.68
N ALA A 24 3.45 5.03 -15.09
CA ALA A 24 3.58 5.68 -16.39
C ALA A 24 4.87 6.50 -16.52
N ARG A 25 5.33 7.15 -15.44
CA ARG A 25 6.44 8.10 -15.49
C ARG A 25 7.82 7.45 -15.30
N TRP A 26 7.95 6.49 -14.40
CA TRP A 26 9.26 5.99 -13.95
C TRP A 26 9.49 4.52 -14.26
N PHE A 27 8.44 3.70 -14.33
CA PHE A 27 8.62 2.25 -14.49
C PHE A 27 8.52 1.80 -15.95
N GLY A 28 7.74 2.48 -16.80
CA GLY A 28 7.74 2.21 -18.25
C GLY A 28 7.58 0.73 -18.58
N GLU A 29 8.54 0.15 -19.30
CA GLU A 29 8.55 -1.29 -19.66
C GLU A 29 9.02 -2.22 -18.52
N THR A 30 9.59 -1.67 -17.45
CA THR A 30 10.09 -2.43 -16.29
C THR A 30 9.23 -2.12 -15.06
N PRO A 31 8.06 -2.78 -14.91
CA PRO A 31 7.18 -2.54 -13.76
C PRO A 31 7.85 -2.96 -12.44
N PRO A 32 7.43 -2.39 -11.30
CA PRO A 32 7.86 -2.88 -9.99
C PRO A 32 7.31 -4.28 -9.73
N ASP A 33 8.05 -5.09 -8.96
CA ASP A 33 7.63 -6.44 -8.58
C ASP A 33 6.45 -6.47 -7.59
N LEU A 34 6.23 -5.37 -6.88
CA LEU A 34 5.25 -5.23 -5.82
C LEU A 34 4.95 -3.75 -5.55
N VAL A 35 3.67 -3.40 -5.38
CA VAL A 35 3.24 -2.10 -4.85
C VAL A 35 2.78 -2.24 -3.40
N LEU A 36 3.30 -1.39 -2.52
CA LEU A 36 2.88 -1.30 -1.12
C LEU A 36 2.17 0.03 -0.87
N SER A 37 1.03 -0.03 -0.18
CA SER A 37 0.25 1.14 0.22
C SER A 37 0.02 1.13 1.72
N GLY A 38 0.47 2.18 2.41
CA GLY A 38 0.38 2.30 3.87
C GLY A 38 1.66 2.86 4.51
N VAL A 39 1.89 2.66 5.80
CA VAL A 39 0.97 1.98 6.74
C VAL A 39 -0.16 2.93 7.14
N ASN A 40 -1.41 2.51 6.96
CA ASN A 40 -2.57 3.31 7.36
C ASN A 40 -2.68 3.38 8.89
N CYS A 41 -3.00 4.57 9.41
CA CYS A 41 -3.37 4.77 10.81
C CYS A 41 -4.85 4.45 10.99
N GLY A 42 -5.15 3.19 11.30
CA GLY A 42 -6.51 2.65 11.40
C GLY A 42 -6.72 1.46 10.47
N ALA A 43 -7.51 0.50 10.93
CA ALA A 43 -7.80 -0.71 10.17
C ALA A 43 -8.72 -0.45 8.97
N ASN A 44 -8.52 -1.17 7.89
CA ASN A 44 -9.43 -1.26 6.74
C ASN A 44 -10.08 -2.65 6.76
N ILE A 45 -11.19 -2.79 7.49
CA ILE A 45 -11.89 -4.07 7.71
C ILE A 45 -13.38 -3.90 7.39
N SER A 46 -14.00 -4.94 6.82
CA SER A 46 -15.40 -4.95 6.38
C SER A 46 -15.69 -3.79 5.42
N ASP A 47 -16.74 -3.02 5.69
CA ASP A 47 -17.31 -2.06 4.76
C ASP A 47 -16.38 -0.86 4.52
N SER A 48 -15.50 -0.58 5.49
CA SER A 48 -14.48 0.48 5.35
C SER A 48 -13.51 0.24 4.19
N VAL A 49 -13.34 -1.01 3.75
CA VAL A 49 -12.45 -1.37 2.64
C VAL A 49 -12.82 -0.65 1.35
N GLN A 50 -14.11 -0.51 1.06
CA GLN A 50 -14.59 0.10 -0.19
C GLN A 50 -14.29 1.61 -0.29
N TYR A 51 -14.07 2.27 0.86
CA TYR A 51 -13.85 3.71 0.94
C TYR A 51 -12.38 4.06 1.23
N SER A 52 -11.52 3.06 1.36
CA SER A 52 -10.14 3.24 1.76
C SER A 52 -9.25 3.69 0.59
N GLY A 53 -8.62 4.85 0.75
CA GLY A 53 -7.57 5.29 -0.20
C GLY A 53 -6.35 4.35 -0.19
N THR A 54 -6.01 3.76 0.96
CA THR A 54 -4.92 2.78 1.07
C THR A 54 -5.19 1.57 0.18
N VAL A 55 -6.41 1.05 0.22
CA VAL A 55 -6.86 -0.07 -0.64
C VAL A 55 -7.04 0.38 -2.09
N GLY A 56 -7.52 1.61 -2.33
CA GLY A 56 -7.68 2.16 -3.68
C GLY A 56 -6.38 2.21 -4.49
N ALA A 57 -5.25 2.54 -3.85
CA ALA A 57 -3.93 2.45 -4.49
C ALA A 57 -3.58 1.01 -4.90
N VAL A 58 -3.87 0.03 -4.05
CA VAL A 58 -3.60 -1.40 -4.28
C VAL A 58 -4.46 -1.94 -5.42
N LEU A 59 -5.74 -1.60 -5.45
CA LEU A 59 -6.64 -1.99 -6.53
C LEU A 59 -6.22 -1.36 -7.86
N SER A 60 -5.66 -0.14 -7.84
CA SER A 60 -5.14 0.51 -9.03
C SER A 60 -3.89 -0.19 -9.57
N ALA A 61 -2.98 -0.65 -8.69
CA ALA A 61 -1.81 -1.44 -9.08
C ALA A 61 -2.21 -2.83 -9.63
N GLU A 62 -3.14 -3.51 -8.95
CA GLU A 62 -3.64 -4.82 -9.37
C GLU A 62 -4.32 -4.75 -10.74
N HIS A 63 -5.10 -3.69 -11.00
CA HIS A 63 -5.70 -3.41 -12.30
C HIS A 63 -4.65 -3.20 -13.41
N MET A 64 -3.46 -2.70 -13.08
CA MET A 64 -2.32 -2.57 -13.99
C MET A 64 -1.49 -3.86 -14.11
N GLY A 65 -1.94 -4.98 -13.54
CA GLY A 65 -1.25 -6.26 -13.63
C GLY A 65 -0.15 -6.47 -12.58
N ILE A 66 -0.05 -5.59 -11.58
CA ILE A 66 1.06 -5.58 -10.62
C ILE A 66 0.55 -6.07 -9.25
N PRO A 67 1.19 -7.09 -8.64
CA PRO A 67 0.86 -7.52 -7.29
C PRO A 67 0.96 -6.36 -6.30
N ALA A 68 0.03 -6.29 -5.34
CA ALA A 68 -0.03 -5.16 -4.43
C ALA A 68 -0.56 -5.51 -3.03
N MET A 69 -0.13 -4.76 -2.01
CA MET A 69 -0.56 -4.96 -0.63
C MET A 69 -0.87 -3.65 0.10
N ALA A 70 -2.03 -3.61 0.74
CA ALA A 70 -2.42 -2.55 1.67
C ALA A 70 -2.03 -2.98 3.07
N LEU A 71 -1.37 -2.07 3.81
CA LEU A 71 -0.90 -2.31 5.17
C LEU A 71 -1.60 -1.32 6.10
N SER A 72 -2.25 -1.81 7.15
CA SER A 72 -3.04 -0.98 8.07
C SER A 72 -2.79 -1.39 9.52
N GLN A 73 -2.49 -0.42 10.39
CA GLN A 73 -2.30 -0.66 11.83
C GLN A 73 -3.60 -0.31 12.56
N ALA A 74 -4.24 -1.31 13.18
CA ALA A 74 -5.40 -1.05 14.03
C ALA A 74 -4.97 -0.32 15.30
N PHE A 75 -5.92 0.39 15.92
CA PHE A 75 -5.72 1.02 17.22
C PHE A 75 -7.04 1.03 18.00
N LEU A 76 -6.96 1.11 19.33
CA LEU A 76 -8.12 1.37 20.20
C LEU A 76 -8.33 2.87 20.45
N SER A 77 -7.23 3.63 20.52
CA SER A 77 -7.24 5.10 20.57
C SER A 77 -6.22 5.66 19.60
N ARG A 78 -6.59 6.74 18.90
CA ARG A 78 -5.72 7.37 17.90
C ARG A 78 -4.54 8.13 18.53
N GLU A 79 -4.66 8.53 19.78
CA GLU A 79 -3.63 9.31 20.49
C GLU A 79 -2.40 8.48 20.87
N GLY A 80 -2.51 7.15 20.84
CA GLY A 80 -1.45 6.22 21.25
C GLY A 80 -1.39 4.98 20.36
N VAL A 81 -1.36 5.17 19.04
CA VAL A 81 -1.23 4.06 18.09
C VAL A 81 0.08 3.32 18.35
N ASP A 82 -0.02 2.02 18.67
CA ASP A 82 1.14 1.14 18.71
C ASP A 82 1.49 0.67 17.29
N TRP A 83 2.64 1.08 16.79
CA TRP A 83 3.17 0.68 15.48
C TRP A 83 4.06 -0.57 15.57
N SER A 84 4.33 -1.07 16.78
CA SER A 84 5.17 -2.24 16.99
C SER A 84 4.70 -3.48 16.21
N PRO A 85 3.39 -3.77 16.06
CA PRO A 85 2.96 -4.97 15.33
C PRO A 85 3.36 -4.92 13.86
N VAL A 86 3.10 -3.82 13.15
CA VAL A 86 3.52 -3.68 11.75
C VAL A 86 5.05 -3.63 11.61
N SER A 87 5.77 -3.00 12.55
CA SER A 87 7.23 -2.95 12.50
C SER A 87 7.88 -4.32 12.72
N ILE A 88 7.34 -5.15 13.61
CA ILE A 88 7.87 -6.48 13.95
C ILE A 88 7.50 -7.50 12.86
N TYR A 89 6.25 -7.50 12.40
CA TYR A 89 5.73 -8.57 11.55
C TYR A 89 5.59 -8.20 10.07
N GLY A 90 5.65 -6.90 9.72
CA GLY A 90 5.33 -6.41 8.39
C GLY A 90 6.16 -7.04 7.28
N GLU A 91 7.49 -7.05 7.41
CA GLU A 91 8.37 -7.65 6.39
C GLU A 91 8.11 -9.14 6.23
N ALA A 92 8.01 -9.89 7.33
CA ALA A 92 7.79 -11.33 7.30
C ALA A 92 6.46 -11.68 6.62
N VAL A 93 5.39 -10.92 6.90
CA VAL A 93 4.08 -11.09 6.26
C VAL A 93 4.16 -10.76 4.77
N ILE A 94 4.77 -9.64 4.39
CA ILE A 94 4.92 -9.25 2.98
C ILE A 94 5.66 -10.34 2.20
N ARG A 95 6.79 -10.83 2.71
CA ARG A 95 7.57 -11.89 2.08
C ARG A 95 6.80 -13.21 1.96
N ARG A 96 5.95 -13.52 2.95
CA ARG A 96 5.16 -14.76 2.95
C ARG A 96 4.03 -14.71 1.93
N LEU A 97 3.42 -13.55 1.75
CA LEU A 97 2.28 -13.35 0.85
C LEU A 97 2.70 -13.06 -0.59
N TRP A 98 3.85 -12.41 -0.78
CA TRP A 98 4.37 -12.09 -2.11
C TRP A 98 4.91 -13.35 -2.77
N GLN A 99 4.32 -13.72 -3.90
CA GLN A 99 4.70 -14.88 -4.70
C GLN A 99 4.96 -14.41 -6.14
N PRO A 100 6.18 -14.60 -6.68
CA PRO A 100 6.48 -14.21 -8.05
C PRO A 100 5.51 -14.84 -9.06
N GLY A 101 5.03 -14.03 -10.01
CA GLY A 101 4.12 -14.46 -11.09
C GLY A 101 2.65 -14.55 -10.70
N LEU A 102 2.27 -14.30 -9.44
CA LEU A 102 0.89 -14.31 -8.99
C LEU A 102 0.40 -12.86 -8.78
N ASN A 103 -0.41 -12.35 -9.71
CA ASN A 103 -1.05 -11.05 -9.53
C ASN A 103 -2.20 -11.15 -8.53
N ARG A 104 -1.99 -10.61 -7.32
CA ARG A 104 -2.99 -10.53 -6.25
C ARG A 104 -2.88 -9.22 -5.49
N ALA A 105 -4.03 -8.72 -5.09
CA ALA A 105 -4.17 -7.66 -4.10
C ALA A 105 -4.40 -8.25 -2.71
N TRP A 106 -3.64 -7.80 -1.71
CA TRP A 106 -3.84 -8.16 -0.31
C TRP A 106 -4.23 -6.94 0.52
N ASN A 107 -5.16 -7.13 1.45
CA ASN A 107 -5.50 -6.13 2.46
C ASN A 107 -5.12 -6.68 3.84
N VAL A 108 -4.01 -6.18 4.40
CA VAL A 108 -3.39 -6.70 5.62
C VAL A 108 -3.62 -5.71 6.76
N ASN A 109 -4.19 -6.21 7.86
CA ASN A 109 -4.44 -5.44 9.07
C ASN A 109 -3.64 -6.04 10.23
N PHE A 110 -2.90 -5.19 10.93
CA PHE A 110 -2.15 -5.54 12.14
C PHE A 110 -2.99 -5.20 13.38
N PRO A 111 -2.96 -6.04 14.44
CA PRO A 111 -3.76 -5.84 15.64
C PRO A 111 -3.33 -4.58 16.42
N ALA A 112 -4.27 -4.01 17.17
CA ALA A 112 -4.06 -2.85 18.05
C ALA A 112 -3.27 -3.20 19.32
#